data_AF-A0A3C0E942-F1
#
_entry.id   AF-A0A3C0E942-F1
#
_cell.length_a   1.000
_cell.length_b   1.000
_cell.length_c   1.000
_cell.angle_alpha   90.00
_cell.angle_beta   90.00
_cell.angle_gamma   90.00
#
_symmetry.space_group_name_H-M   'P 1'
#
loop_
_entity.id
_entity.type
_entity.pdbx_description
1 polymer ?
#
loop_
_entity_poly.entity_id
_entity_poly.type
_entity_poly.pdbx_seq_one_letter_code
_entity_poly.pdbx_strand_id
1 'polypeptide(L)'
;GIVRNRLKVRAFVTNAQAYLTLQEQSGGLDAYLWDFVGGTPVRNAWTGDDQVPAKTELSDNISADLKRRGFKFVGSTICYAFLQAAGLVNDHLVTCFRYQEVDAL
;
A
#
# COMPACT_ATOMS: atom_id res chain seq x y z
N GLY A 1 -12.09 19.03 -10.53
CA GLY A 1 -11.05 18.83 -11.56
C GLY A 1 -9.94 17.94 -11.03
N ILE A 2 -9.03 17.45 -11.88
CA ILE A 2 -7.89 16.61 -11.47
C ILE A 2 -6.64 17.43 -11.14
N VAL A 3 -5.66 16.83 -10.47
CA VAL A 3 -4.30 17.42 -10.33
C VAL A 3 -3.63 17.45 -11.71
N ARG A 4 -3.47 18.64 -12.30
CA ARG A 4 -2.95 18.87 -13.67
C ARG A 4 -1.43 18.73 -13.77
N ASN A 5 -0.89 17.59 -13.32
CA ASN A 5 0.51 17.23 -13.50
C ASN A 5 0.64 16.16 -14.59
N ARG A 6 1.33 16.49 -15.69
CA ARG A 6 1.47 15.60 -16.86
C ARG A 6 2.05 14.23 -16.53
N LEU A 7 3.05 14.18 -15.63
CA LEU A 7 3.68 12.92 -15.24
C LEU A 7 2.74 12.04 -14.42
N LYS A 8 1.96 12.63 -13.50
CA LYS A 8 0.96 11.88 -12.72
C LYS A 8 -0.18 11.33 -13.59
N VAL A 9 -0.66 12.11 -14.56
CA VAL A 9 -1.70 11.64 -15.51
C VAL A 9 -1.18 10.48 -16.36
N ARG A 10 0.05 10.58 -16.87
CA ARG A 10 0.66 9.48 -17.66
C ARG A 10 0.92 8.24 -16.81
N ALA A 11 1.32 8.43 -15.55
CA ALA A 11 1.53 7.34 -14.61
C ALA A 11 0.26 6.54 -14.36
N PHE A 12 -0.92 7.18 -14.31
CA PHE A 12 -2.19 6.47 -14.17
C PHE A 12 -2.40 5.44 -15.29
N VAL A 13 -2.19 5.83 -16.56
CA VAL A 13 -2.30 4.93 -17.72
C VAL A 13 -1.24 3.83 -17.66
N THR A 14 0.00 4.18 -17.30
CA THR A 14 1.11 3.21 -17.18
C THR A 14 0.82 2.17 -16.10
N ASN A 15 0.29 2.60 -14.95
CA ASN A 15 -0.06 1.72 -13.84
C ASN A 15 -1.23 0.80 -14.18
N ALA A 16 -2.22 1.28 -14.95
CA ALA A 16 -3.32 0.45 -15.43
C ALA A 16 -2.81 -0.67 -16.36
N GLN A 17 -1.87 -0.37 -17.25
CA GLN A 17 -1.25 -1.38 -18.11
C GLN A 17 -0.44 -2.40 -17.30
N ALA A 18 0.39 -1.94 -16.36
CA ALA A 18 1.16 -2.81 -15.47
C ALA A 18 0.25 -3.69 -14.59
N TYR A 19 -0.90 -3.16 -14.15
CA TYR A 19 -1.90 -3.91 -13.41
C TYR A 19 -2.50 -5.05 -14.24
N LEU A 20 -2.83 -4.84 -15.52
CA LEU A 20 -3.35 -5.90 -16.38
C LEU A 20 -2.35 -7.06 -16.52
N THR A 21 -1.07 -6.73 -16.72
CA THR A 21 0.00 -7.74 -16.73
C THR A 21 0.14 -8.46 -15.39
N LEU A 22 0.05 -7.74 -14.26
CA LEU A 22 0.06 -8.36 -12.93
C LEU A 22 -1.15 -9.29 -12.74
N GLN A 23 -2.32 -8.89 -13.21
CA GLN A 23 -3.55 -9.66 -13.11
C GLN A 23 -3.45 -11.01 -13.82
N GLU A 24 -2.85 -11.04 -15.00
CA GLU A 24 -2.59 -12.27 -15.76
C GLU A 24 -1.60 -13.22 -15.04
N GLN A 25 -0.68 -12.67 -14.23
CA GLN A 25 0.39 -13.44 -13.58
C GLN A 25 0.05 -13.92 -12.17
N SER A 26 -0.65 -13.11 -11.38
CA SER A 26 -0.79 -13.32 -9.93
C SER A 26 -2.20 -13.07 -9.40
N GLY A 27 -3.21 -13.00 -10.27
CA GLY A 27 -4.60 -12.76 -9.83
C GLY A 27 -4.92 -11.31 -9.46
N GLY A 28 -3.98 -10.38 -9.67
CA GLY A 28 -4.20 -8.94 -9.51
C GLY A 28 -3.50 -8.36 -8.30
N LEU A 29 -3.81 -7.09 -8.00
CA LEU A 29 -3.14 -6.33 -6.94
C LEU A 29 -3.51 -6.82 -5.53
N ASP A 30 -4.75 -7.30 -5.34
CA ASP A 30 -5.24 -7.81 -4.05
C ASP A 30 -4.41 -9.03 -3.60
N ALA A 31 -4.48 -10.13 -4.36
CA ALA A 31 -3.69 -11.34 -4.09
C ALA A 31 -2.18 -11.04 -3.99
N TYR A 32 -1.65 -10.20 -4.89
CA TYR A 32 -0.25 -9.81 -4.87
C TYR A 32 0.15 -9.09 -3.58
N LEU A 33 -0.64 -8.15 -3.08
CA LEU A 33 -0.29 -7.39 -1.88
C LEU A 33 -0.52 -8.18 -0.60
N TRP A 34 -1.58 -8.99 -0.53
CA TRP A 34 -1.86 -9.85 0.62
C TRP A 34 -0.78 -10.91 0.86
N ASP A 35 -0.14 -11.40 -0.20
CA ASP A 35 1.01 -12.32 -0.10
C ASP A 35 2.18 -11.71 0.71
N PHE A 36 2.41 -10.40 0.61
CA PHE A 36 3.49 -9.74 1.37
C PHE A 36 3.23 -9.70 2.89
N VAL A 37 1.98 -9.83 3.30
CA VAL A 37 1.57 -9.81 4.72
C VAL A 37 1.07 -11.18 5.19
N GLY A 38 1.24 -12.23 4.37
CA GLY A 38 0.82 -13.59 4.72
C GLY A 38 -0.70 -13.74 4.87
N GLY A 39 -1.49 -12.90 4.19
CA GLY A 39 -2.95 -12.96 4.23
C GLY A 39 -3.60 -12.42 5.50
N THR A 40 -2.83 -11.79 6.40
CA THR A 40 -3.37 -11.15 7.62
C THR A 40 -2.80 -9.74 7.75
N PRO A 41 -3.61 -8.73 8.14
CA PRO A 41 -3.11 -7.39 8.32
C PRO A 41 -1.94 -7.33 9.30
N VAL A 42 -0.93 -6.51 9.00
CA VAL A 42 0.10 -6.16 9.98
C VAL A 42 -0.51 -5.23 10.99
N ARG A 43 -0.63 -5.69 12.24
CA ARG A 43 -1.17 -4.90 13.34
C ARG A 43 -0.06 -4.30 14.18
N ASN A 44 0.02 -2.97 14.19
CA ASN A 44 0.89 -2.24 15.10
C ASN A 44 0.11 -1.75 16.33
N ALA A 45 0.81 -1.27 17.35
CA ALA A 45 0.18 -0.81 18.60
C ALA A 45 0.70 0.58 19.01
N TRP A 46 0.67 1.52 18.07
CA TRP A 46 1.17 2.87 18.30
C TRP A 46 0.32 3.63 19.32
N THR A 47 0.97 4.30 20.27
CA THR A 47 0.29 5.12 21.29
C THR A 47 0.27 6.60 20.94
N GLY A 48 1.06 7.02 19.94
CA GLY A 48 1.15 8.40 19.46
C GLY A 48 1.59 8.45 17.99
N ASP A 49 1.23 9.55 17.31
CA ASP A 49 1.48 9.73 15.87
C ASP A 49 2.97 9.78 15.52
N ASP A 50 3.81 10.22 16.45
CA ASP A 50 5.27 10.30 16.31
C ASP A 50 5.95 8.93 16.21
N GLN A 51 5.26 7.87 16.63
CA GLN A 51 5.73 6.49 16.52
C GLN A 51 5.43 5.87 15.15
N VAL A 52 4.46 6.43 14.41
CA VAL A 52 4.04 5.89 13.11
C VAL A 52 5.11 6.25 12.06
N PRO A 53 5.81 5.28 11.48
CA PRO A 53 6.88 5.57 10.54
C PRO A 53 6.31 6.06 9.19
N ALA A 54 7.07 6.88 8.46
CA ALA A 54 6.67 7.29 7.10
C ALA A 54 6.82 6.17 6.05
N LYS A 55 7.57 5.11 6.38
CA LYS A 55 7.81 3.92 5.55
C LYS A 55 8.38 2.79 6.40
N THR A 56 8.28 1.56 5.90
CA THR A 56 8.79 0.34 6.54
C THR A 56 9.64 -0.47 5.56
N GLU A 57 10.33 -1.49 6.05
CA GLU A 57 11.02 -2.46 5.19
C GLU A 57 10.04 -3.17 4.23
N LEU A 58 8.83 -3.48 4.72
CA LEU A 58 7.73 -4.01 3.92
C LEU A 58 7.40 -3.08 2.73
N SER A 59 7.22 -1.78 2.99
CA SER A 59 6.91 -0.83 1.91
C SER A 59 8.11 -0.57 0.99
N ASP A 60 9.34 -0.67 1.48
CA ASP A 60 10.56 -0.60 0.68
C ASP A 60 10.61 -1.77 -0.33
N ASN A 61 10.31 -2.99 0.13
CA ASN A 61 10.27 -4.19 -0.70
C ASN A 61 9.16 -4.13 -1.76
N ILE A 62 7.94 -3.74 -1.37
CA ILE A 62 6.80 -3.59 -2.29
C ILE A 62 7.09 -2.48 -3.31
N SER A 63 7.66 -1.35 -2.88
CA SER A 63 8.04 -0.25 -3.78
C SER A 63 9.06 -0.70 -4.82
N ALA A 64 10.08 -1.45 -4.41
CA ALA A 64 11.09 -1.97 -5.32
C ALA A 64 10.48 -2.95 -6.34
N ASP A 65 9.60 -3.85 -5.90
CA ASP A 65 8.98 -4.82 -6.78
C ASP A 65 7.99 -4.19 -7.78
N LEU A 66 7.11 -3.31 -7.31
CA LEU A 66 6.19 -2.58 -8.19
C LEU A 66 6.93 -1.74 -9.24
N LYS A 67 8.06 -1.12 -8.88
CA LYS A 67 8.92 -0.42 -9.86
C LYS A 67 9.48 -1.36 -10.91
N ARG A 68 9.95 -2.56 -10.52
CA ARG A 68 10.43 -3.59 -11.46
C ARG A 68 9.32 -4.05 -12.41
N ARG A 69 8.07 -4.11 -11.92
CA ARG A 69 6.87 -4.44 -12.70
C ARG A 69 6.34 -3.28 -13.56
N GLY A 70 7.03 -2.14 -13.58
CA GLY A 70 6.70 -1.03 -14.46
C GLY A 70 5.77 0.02 -13.87
N PHE A 71 5.28 -0.17 -12.63
CA PHE A 71 4.48 0.85 -11.95
C PHE A 71 5.30 2.14 -11.71
N LYS A 72 4.60 3.26 -11.70
CA LYS A 72 5.13 4.63 -11.54
C LYS A 72 4.46 5.32 -10.36
N PHE A 73 5.18 6.25 -9.74
CA PHE A 73 4.75 6.96 -8.53
C PHE A 73 4.42 6.02 -7.35
N VAL A 74 5.18 4.93 -7.23
CA VAL A 74 5.07 3.91 -6.17
C VAL A 74 6.30 3.95 -5.28
N GLY A 75 6.65 5.13 -4.76
CA GLY A 75 7.75 5.27 -3.78
C GLY A 75 7.37 4.62 -2.45
N SER A 76 8.35 4.24 -1.63
CA SER A 76 8.10 3.48 -0.39
C SER A 76 7.10 4.15 0.55
N THR A 77 7.20 5.46 0.77
CA THR A 77 6.20 6.23 1.56
C THR A 77 4.81 6.18 0.94
N ILE A 78 4.69 6.20 -0.39
CA ILE A 78 3.39 6.07 -1.07
C ILE A 78 2.85 4.65 -0.89
N CYS A 79 3.70 3.64 -1.01
CA CYS A 79 3.33 2.26 -0.76
C CYS A 79 2.88 2.06 0.70
N TYR A 80 3.61 2.58 1.69
CA TYR A 80 3.22 2.46 3.09
C TYR A 80 1.87 3.11 3.36
N ALA A 81 1.68 4.36 2.88
CA ALA A 81 0.40 5.04 2.97
C ALA A 81 -0.74 4.26 2.30
N PHE A 82 -0.47 3.60 1.16
CA PHE A 82 -1.44 2.76 0.50
C PHE A 82 -1.78 1.51 1.32
N LEU A 83 -0.80 0.84 1.90
CA LEU A 83 -1.02 -0.36 2.74
C LEU A 83 -1.86 -0.04 3.98
N GLN A 84 -1.59 1.11 4.62
CA GLN A 84 -2.41 1.64 5.70
C GLN A 84 -3.86 1.88 5.24
N ALA A 85 -4.03 2.60 4.13
CA ALA A 85 -5.36 2.96 3.62
C ALA A 85 -6.16 1.76 3.11
N ALA A 86 -5.49 0.75 2.57
CA ALA A 86 -6.10 -0.47 2.05
C ALA A 86 -6.33 -1.54 3.13
N GLY A 87 -5.92 -1.30 4.38
CA GLY A 87 -6.15 -2.22 5.50
C GLY A 87 -5.15 -3.37 5.61
N LEU A 88 -4.07 -3.37 4.81
CA LEU A 88 -2.99 -4.35 4.97
C LEU A 88 -2.09 -4.04 6.17
N VAL A 89 -2.12 -2.79 6.64
CA VAL A 89 -1.45 -2.35 7.87
C VAL A 89 -2.47 -1.60 8.72
N ASN A 90 -2.73 -2.08 9.93
CA ASN A 90 -3.54 -1.36 10.92
C ASN A 90 -2.62 -0.48 11.78
N ASP A 91 -2.55 0.79 11.41
CA ASP A 91 -1.78 1.84 12.11
C ASP A 91 -2.68 2.82 12.88
N HIS A 92 -3.95 2.48 13.08
CA HIS A 92 -4.75 3.23 14.04
C HIS A 92 -4.04 3.24 15.41
N LEU A 93 -3.96 4.40 16.05
CA LEU A 93 -3.46 4.47 17.42
C LEU A 93 -4.30 3.56 18.31
N VAL A 94 -3.70 2.98 19.35
CA VAL A 94 -4.43 2.08 20.28
C VAL A 94 -5.62 2.75 20.98
N THR A 95 -5.63 4.08 21.03
CA THR A 95 -6.71 4.91 21.58
C THR A 95 -7.82 5.23 20.56
N CYS A 96 -7.59 4.95 19.27
CA CYS A 96 -8.59 5.14 18.22
C CYS A 96 -9.69 4.09 18.36
N PHE A 97 -10.95 4.52 18.33
CA PHE A 97 -12.11 3.62 18.45
C PHE A 97 -12.18 2.53 17.36
N ARG A 98 -11.51 2.73 16.22
CA ARG A 98 -11.43 1.75 15.11
C ARG A 98 -10.34 0.71 15.30
N TYR A 99 -9.40 0.90 16.24
CA TYR A 99 -8.21 0.06 16.37
C TYR A 99 -8.55 -1.44 16.54
N GLN A 100 -9.51 -1.76 17.40
CA GLN A 100 -10.00 -3.13 17.59
C GLN A 100 -11.03 -3.55 16.54
N GLU A 101 -11.82 -2.61 16.02
CA GLU A 101 -12.90 -2.92 15.08
C GLU A 101 -12.36 -3.46 13.75
N VAL A 102 -11.27 -2.88 13.25
CA VAL A 102 -10.65 -3.28 11.97
C VAL A 102 -9.69 -4.46 12.11
N ASP A 103 -9.41 -4.90 13.34
CA ASP A 103 -8.61 -6.10 13.63
C ASP A 103 -9.46 -7.39 13.58
N ALA A 104 -10.79 -7.26 13.66
CA ALA A 104 -11.73 -8.37 13.72
C ALA A 104 -12.36 -8.75 12.37
N LEU A 105 -11.91 -8.12 11.27
CA LEU A 105 -12.37 -8.35 9.90
C LEU A 105 -11.43 -9.32 9.15
#